data_AF-A0A2H9SAA4-F1
#
_entry.id   AF-A0A2H9SAA4-F1
#
_cell.length_a   1.000
_cell.length_b   1.000
_cell.length_c   1.000
_cell.angle_alpha   90.00
_cell.angle_beta   90.00
_cell.angle_gamma   90.00
#
_symmetry.space_group_name_H-M   'P 1'
#
loop_
_entity.id
_entity.type
_entity.pdbx_description
1 polymer ?
#
loop_
_entity_poly.entity_id
_entity_poly.type
_entity_poly.pdbx_seq_one_letter_code
_entity_poly.pdbx_strand_id
1 'polypeptide(L)'
;MKLEEAISRIDEDLAEKEGRQAALLQKSRNAVRSCAKAIKALHVGEKPDLEALDAAVKELRAMDDGFEGITRIAYQEYAEIRCFNAIKNREPVPDYEELSIPYLEWLTGLCDCVGELRRALQIALKDGEKEEAEHYFKEMNALYDNV
;
A
#
# COMPACT_ATOMS: atom_id res chain seq x y z
N MET A 1 -36.20 -16.37 27.34
CA MET A 1 -37.16 -16.31 26.20
C MET A 1 -36.37 -16.30 24.89
N LYS A 2 -36.90 -16.83 23.77
CA LYS A 2 -36.21 -16.84 22.46
C LYS A 2 -35.72 -15.45 21.99
N LEU A 3 -36.41 -14.38 22.40
CA LEU A 3 -36.01 -13.00 22.11
C LEU A 3 -34.75 -12.57 22.90
N GLU A 4 -34.70 -12.86 24.20
CA GLU A 4 -33.56 -12.52 25.06
C GLU A 4 -32.29 -13.25 24.61
N GLU A 5 -32.42 -14.53 24.25
CA GLU A 5 -31.31 -15.31 23.67
C GLU A 5 -30.83 -14.73 22.33
N ALA A 6 -31.75 -14.27 21.48
CA ALA A 6 -31.39 -13.64 20.22
C ALA A 6 -30.67 -12.30 20.43
N ILE A 7 -31.12 -11.47 21.38
CA ILE A 7 -30.48 -10.20 21.72
C ILE A 7 -29.07 -10.44 22.30
N SER A 8 -28.92 -11.40 23.22
CA SER A 8 -27.61 -11.73 23.80
C SER A 8 -26.57 -12.12 22.76
N ARG A 9 -26.95 -12.92 21.74
CA ARG A 9 -26.03 -13.27 20.65
C ARG A 9 -25.67 -12.06 19.78
N ILE A 10 -26.62 -11.14 19.56
CA ILE A 10 -26.34 -9.91 18.81
C ILE A 10 -25.33 -9.04 19.58
N ASP A 11 -25.47 -8.92 20.89
CA ASP A 11 -24.52 -8.16 21.72
C ASP A 11 -23.10 -8.75 21.66
N GLU A 12 -22.99 -10.09 21.70
CA GLU A 12 -21.71 -10.80 21.52
C GLU A 12 -21.09 -10.53 20.12
N ASP A 13 -21.88 -10.67 19.05
CA ASP A 13 -21.45 -10.40 17.67
C ASP A 13 -21.00 -8.94 17.48
N LEU A 14 -21.71 -7.98 18.09
CA LEU A 14 -21.38 -6.56 18.04
C LEU A 14 -20.07 -6.27 18.77
N ALA A 15 -19.88 -6.83 19.97
CA ALA A 15 -18.65 -6.65 20.74
C ALA A 15 -17.43 -7.20 19.98
N GLU A 16 -17.55 -8.34 19.30
CA GLU A 16 -16.48 -8.87 18.45
C GLU A 16 -16.17 -7.92 17.28
N LYS A 17 -17.20 -7.42 16.58
CA LYS A 17 -17.04 -6.48 15.48
C LYS A 17 -16.39 -5.17 15.91
N GLU A 18 -16.79 -4.62 17.04
CA GLU A 18 -16.19 -3.40 17.61
C GLU A 18 -14.71 -3.62 17.94
N GLY A 19 -14.37 -4.76 18.54
CA GLY A 19 -12.98 -5.14 18.82
C GLY A 19 -12.14 -5.24 17.55
N ARG A 20 -12.67 -5.90 16.51
CA ARG A 20 -12.01 -6.03 15.20
C ARG A 20 -11.82 -4.67 14.53
N GLN A 21 -12.85 -3.82 14.53
CA GLN A 21 -12.81 -2.48 13.96
C GLN A 21 -11.75 -1.61 14.66
N ALA A 22 -11.69 -1.63 16.00
CA ALA A 22 -10.70 -0.87 16.76
C ALA A 22 -9.26 -1.33 16.45
N ALA A 23 -9.04 -2.64 16.37
CA ALA A 23 -7.76 -3.21 16.00
C ALA A 23 -7.35 -2.82 14.57
N LEU A 24 -8.27 -2.91 13.60
CA LEU A 24 -8.05 -2.48 12.21
C LEU A 24 -7.66 -1.01 12.12
N LEU A 25 -8.36 -0.11 12.83
CA LEU A 25 -8.04 1.32 12.83
C LEU A 25 -6.61 1.57 13.31
N GLN A 26 -6.20 0.90 14.38
CA GLN A 26 -4.85 1.04 14.92
C GLN A 26 -3.80 0.47 13.96
N LYS A 27 -4.01 -0.73 13.44
CA LYS A 27 -3.08 -1.41 12.53
C LYS A 27 -2.95 -0.70 11.19
N SER A 28 -4.06 -0.23 10.62
CA SER A 28 -4.09 0.53 9.36
C SER A 28 -3.25 1.81 9.50
N ARG A 29 -3.44 2.58 10.58
CA ARG A 29 -2.61 3.76 10.88
C ARG A 29 -1.13 3.43 11.07
N ASN A 30 -0.81 2.27 11.64
CA ASN A 30 0.59 1.83 11.76
C ASN A 30 1.18 1.47 10.41
N ALA A 31 0.44 0.75 9.56
CA ALA A 31 0.86 0.38 8.21
C ALA A 31 1.14 1.63 7.35
N VAL A 32 0.25 2.62 7.36
CA VAL A 32 0.45 3.93 6.71
C VAL A 32 1.72 4.63 7.20
N ARG A 33 1.95 4.66 8.53
CA ARG A 33 3.19 5.25 9.07
C ARG A 33 4.45 4.49 8.65
N SER A 34 4.37 3.17 8.53
CA SER A 34 5.46 2.36 8.02
C SER A 34 5.69 2.60 6.53
N CYS A 35 4.62 2.77 5.75
CA CYS A 35 4.68 3.12 4.34
C CYS A 35 5.39 4.46 4.14
N ALA A 36 4.97 5.50 4.86
CA ALA A 36 5.61 6.82 4.85
C ALA A 36 7.12 6.78 5.19
N LYS A 37 7.55 5.86 6.07
CA LYS A 37 8.98 5.65 6.35
C LYS A 37 9.69 4.95 5.20
N ALA A 38 9.07 3.92 4.62
CA ALA A 38 9.64 3.14 3.55
C ALA A 38 9.82 3.97 2.27
N ILE A 39 8.82 4.76 1.88
CA ILE A 39 8.95 5.64 0.69
C ILE A 39 10.07 6.67 0.88
N LYS A 40 10.20 7.23 2.09
CA LYS A 40 11.30 8.13 2.42
C LYS A 40 12.66 7.44 2.32
N ALA A 41 12.79 6.22 2.84
CA ALA A 41 14.00 5.42 2.75
C ALA A 41 14.39 5.16 1.28
N LEU A 42 13.41 4.75 0.45
CA LEU A 42 13.61 4.56 -0.99
C LEU A 42 14.16 5.82 -1.67
N HIS A 43 13.63 7.00 -1.36
CA HIS A 43 14.10 8.26 -1.93
C HIS A 43 15.54 8.62 -1.56
N VAL A 44 16.00 8.27 -0.36
CA VAL A 44 17.37 8.55 0.08
C VAL A 44 18.34 7.40 -0.20
N GLY A 45 17.89 6.35 -0.90
CA GLY A 45 18.71 5.18 -1.22
C GLY A 45 18.94 4.22 -0.05
N GLU A 46 18.21 4.39 1.05
CA GLU A 46 18.18 3.43 2.16
C GLU A 46 17.25 2.25 1.81
N LYS A 47 17.57 1.06 2.34
CA LYS A 47 16.75 -0.13 2.13
C LYS A 47 15.57 -0.14 3.12
N PRO A 48 14.31 -0.03 2.66
CA PRO A 48 13.17 -0.18 3.55
C PRO A 48 12.99 -1.64 3.98
N ASP A 49 12.30 -1.83 5.11
CA ASP A 49 11.85 -3.15 5.56
C ASP A 49 10.51 -3.52 4.89
N LEU A 50 10.60 -4.02 3.65
CA LEU A 50 9.43 -4.41 2.87
C LEU A 50 8.77 -5.68 3.44
N GLU A 51 9.53 -6.58 4.05
CA GLU A 51 8.97 -7.80 4.66
C GLU A 51 8.02 -7.46 5.81
N ALA A 52 8.38 -6.47 6.64
CA ALA A 52 7.48 -5.98 7.68
C ALA A 52 6.21 -5.31 7.11
N LEU A 53 6.30 -4.63 5.97
CA LEU A 53 5.13 -4.06 5.29
C LEU A 53 4.21 -5.16 4.75
N ASP A 54 4.78 -6.15 4.06
CA ASP A 54 4.05 -7.30 3.53
C ASP A 54 3.30 -8.03 4.66
N ALA A 55 3.97 -8.25 5.79
CA ALA A 55 3.37 -8.86 6.97
C ALA A 55 2.22 -8.01 7.54
N ALA A 56 2.40 -6.69 7.62
CA ALA A 56 1.37 -5.78 8.12
C ALA A 56 0.13 -5.76 7.20
N VAL A 57 0.32 -5.71 5.87
CA VAL A 57 -0.79 -5.74 4.91
C VAL A 57 -1.52 -7.07 4.94
N LYS A 58 -0.79 -8.19 5.03
CA LYS A 58 -1.39 -9.51 5.20
C LYS A 58 -2.23 -9.61 6.47
N GLU A 59 -1.77 -9.04 7.58
CA GLU A 59 -2.55 -8.99 8.82
C GLU A 59 -3.83 -8.17 8.66
N LEU A 60 -3.76 -7.02 7.97
CA LEU A 60 -4.94 -6.22 7.67
C LEU A 60 -5.95 -7.00 6.82
N ARG A 61 -5.51 -7.66 5.74
CA ARG A 61 -6.38 -8.45 4.85
C ARG A 61 -7.05 -9.62 5.55
N ALA A 62 -6.45 -10.16 6.61
CA ALA A 62 -7.07 -11.23 7.39
C ALA A 62 -8.22 -10.72 8.30
N MET A 63 -8.36 -9.41 8.47
CA MET A 63 -9.28 -8.81 9.43
C MET A 63 -10.30 -7.83 8.81
N ASP A 64 -10.06 -7.34 7.59
CA ASP A 64 -10.77 -6.19 7.00
C ASP A 64 -12.11 -6.51 6.35
N ASP A 65 -12.56 -7.77 6.35
CA ASP A 65 -13.87 -8.17 5.85
C ASP A 65 -15.00 -7.32 6.48
N GLY A 66 -15.81 -6.66 5.65
CA GLY A 66 -16.86 -5.73 6.08
C GLY A 66 -16.36 -4.41 6.67
N PHE A 67 -15.06 -4.14 6.61
CA PHE A 67 -14.38 -2.94 7.09
C PHE A 67 -13.33 -2.42 6.09
N GLU A 68 -13.45 -2.77 4.82
CA GLU A 68 -12.46 -2.52 3.76
C GLU A 68 -12.14 -1.02 3.65
N GLY A 69 -13.12 -0.17 3.93
CA GLY A 69 -12.97 1.30 3.99
C GLY A 69 -11.85 1.79 4.92
N ILE A 70 -11.51 1.03 5.97
CA ILE A 70 -10.49 1.40 6.96
C ILE A 70 -9.08 1.15 6.45
N THR A 71 -8.90 0.17 5.56
CA THR A 71 -7.59 -0.31 5.11
C THR A 71 -7.19 0.21 3.73
N ARG A 72 -8.12 0.84 2.99
CA ARG A 72 -7.89 1.36 1.62
C ARG A 72 -6.60 2.17 1.46
N ILE A 73 -6.40 3.16 2.33
CA ILE A 73 -5.23 4.04 2.28
C ILE A 73 -3.94 3.24 2.50
N ALA A 74 -3.95 2.30 3.46
CA ALA A 74 -2.79 1.46 3.73
C ALA A 74 -2.44 0.59 2.50
N TYR A 75 -3.43 0.05 1.79
CA TYR A 75 -3.20 -0.74 0.57
C TYR A 75 -2.71 0.10 -0.60
N GLN A 76 -3.25 1.31 -0.76
CA GLN A 76 -2.80 2.25 -1.79
C GLN A 76 -1.33 2.66 -1.59
N GLU A 77 -0.97 3.11 -0.39
CA GLU A 77 0.42 3.50 -0.08
C GLU A 77 1.37 2.29 -0.18
N TYR A 78 0.92 1.11 0.24
CA TYR A 78 1.69 -0.11 0.09
C TYR A 78 1.95 -0.45 -1.39
N ALA A 79 0.92 -0.36 -2.24
CA ALA A 79 1.04 -0.58 -3.67
C ALA A 79 2.04 0.40 -4.30
N GLU A 80 1.93 1.69 -3.98
CA GLU A 80 2.88 2.72 -4.43
C GLU A 80 4.32 2.33 -4.12
N ILE A 81 4.60 1.94 -2.87
CA ILE A 81 5.95 1.57 -2.42
C ILE A 81 6.47 0.33 -3.14
N ARG A 82 5.63 -0.70 -3.29
CA ARG A 82 6.01 -1.96 -3.95
C ARG A 82 6.30 -1.74 -5.44
N CYS A 83 5.44 -0.99 -6.13
CA CYS A 83 5.63 -0.62 -7.53
C CYS A 83 6.87 0.25 -7.72
N PHE A 84 7.04 1.29 -6.89
CA PHE A 84 8.19 2.19 -6.97
C PHE A 84 9.52 1.46 -6.71
N ASN A 85 9.56 0.58 -5.70
CA ASN A 85 10.74 -0.23 -5.41
C ASN A 85 11.09 -1.16 -6.58
N ALA A 86 10.10 -1.85 -7.16
CA ALA A 86 10.32 -2.74 -8.30
C ALA A 86 10.92 -1.96 -9.49
N ILE A 87 10.33 -0.82 -9.86
CA ILE A 87 10.82 0.01 -10.96
C ILE A 87 12.24 0.53 -10.69
N LYS A 88 12.52 0.96 -9.47
CA LYS A 88 13.85 1.41 -9.05
C LYS A 88 14.90 0.31 -9.18
N ASN A 89 14.53 -0.93 -8.89
CA ASN A 89 15.42 -2.09 -9.02
C ASN A 89 15.40 -2.72 -10.42
N ARG A 90 14.66 -2.13 -11.37
CA ARG A 90 14.46 -2.65 -12.74
C ARG A 90 13.85 -4.06 -12.75
N GLU A 91 12.97 -4.32 -11.79
CA GLU A 91 12.18 -5.54 -11.64
C GLU A 91 10.77 -5.34 -12.22
N PRO A 92 10.06 -6.42 -12.58
CA PRO A 92 8.66 -6.34 -12.98
C PRO A 92 7.80 -5.70 -11.90
N VAL A 93 6.88 -4.82 -12.29
CA VAL A 93 5.89 -4.23 -11.39
C VAL A 93 4.93 -5.32 -10.94
N PRO A 94 4.75 -5.54 -9.62
CA PRO A 94 3.85 -6.56 -9.12
C PRO A 94 2.39 -6.17 -9.36
N ASP A 95 1.55 -7.15 -9.70
CA ASP A 95 0.11 -6.93 -9.83
C ASP A 95 -0.63 -7.01 -8.48
N TYR A 96 -1.93 -6.73 -8.49
CA TYR A 96 -2.76 -6.72 -7.29
C TYR A 96 -2.93 -8.10 -6.64
N GLU A 97 -2.86 -9.19 -7.43
CA GLU A 97 -2.97 -10.57 -6.94
C GLU A 97 -1.69 -10.96 -6.21
N GLU A 98 -0.52 -10.65 -6.79
CA GLU A 98 0.79 -10.83 -6.17
C GLU A 98 0.91 -10.05 -4.86
N LEU A 99 0.36 -8.84 -4.81
CA LEU A 99 0.32 -8.02 -3.60
C LEU A 99 -0.80 -8.40 -2.63
N SER A 100 -1.74 -9.27 -3.02
CA SER A 100 -2.89 -9.70 -2.22
C SER A 100 -3.78 -8.55 -1.71
N ILE A 101 -3.91 -7.48 -2.50
CA ILE A 101 -4.73 -6.29 -2.21
C ILE A 101 -5.83 -6.11 -3.27
N PRO A 102 -6.87 -5.32 -3.01
CA PRO A 102 -7.90 -5.10 -4.03
C PRO A 102 -7.36 -4.26 -5.20
N TYR A 103 -7.86 -4.54 -6.40
CA TYR A 103 -7.38 -3.95 -7.66
C TYR A 103 -7.51 -2.41 -7.70
N LEU A 104 -8.50 -1.84 -6.99
CA LEU A 104 -8.73 -0.40 -7.00
C LEU A 104 -7.62 0.33 -6.25
N GLU A 105 -7.27 -0.15 -5.05
CA GLU A 105 -6.18 0.39 -4.24
C GLU A 105 -4.81 0.16 -4.92
N TRP A 106 -4.64 -0.96 -5.61
CA TRP A 106 -3.45 -1.18 -6.45
C TRP A 106 -3.36 -0.15 -7.57
N LEU A 107 -4.45 0.07 -8.31
CA LEU A 107 -4.48 1.02 -9.42
C LEU A 107 -4.23 2.45 -8.94
N THR A 108 -4.85 2.88 -7.84
CA THR A 108 -4.60 4.21 -7.30
C THR A 108 -3.18 4.36 -6.75
N GLY A 109 -2.60 3.31 -6.15
CA GLY A 109 -1.19 3.31 -5.73
C GLY A 109 -0.22 3.37 -6.91
N LEU A 110 -0.56 2.75 -8.05
CA LEU A 110 0.20 2.86 -9.29
C LEU A 110 0.17 4.30 -9.84
N CYS A 111 -0.99 4.97 -9.76
CA CYS A 111 -1.11 6.38 -10.11
C CYS A 111 -0.26 7.29 -9.20
N ASP A 112 -0.18 6.99 -7.90
CA ASP A 112 0.67 7.74 -6.98
C ASP A 112 2.17 7.48 -7.25
N CYS A 113 2.53 6.23 -7.58
CA CYS A 113 3.89 5.84 -7.97
C CYS A 113 4.42 6.68 -9.15
N VAL A 114 3.57 7.07 -10.10
CA VAL A 114 3.95 8.00 -11.19
C VAL A 114 4.47 9.33 -10.64
N GLY A 115 3.87 9.84 -9.57
CA GLY A 115 4.34 11.02 -8.85
C GLY A 115 5.76 10.85 -8.29
N GLU A 116 6.07 9.65 -7.78
CA GLU A 116 7.38 9.33 -7.21
C GLU A 116 8.45 9.06 -8.26
N LEU A 117 8.09 8.46 -9.40
CA LEU A 117 8.98 8.36 -10.56
C LEU A 117 9.36 9.75 -11.08
N ARG A 118 8.40 10.67 -11.16
CA ARG A 118 8.67 12.07 -11.54
C ARG A 118 9.62 12.76 -10.55
N ARG A 119 9.50 12.47 -9.25
CA ARG A 119 10.42 12.99 -8.23
C ARG A 119 11.82 12.41 -8.41
N ALA A 120 11.95 11.10 -8.59
CA ALA A 120 13.22 10.42 -8.82
C ALA A 120 13.90 10.92 -10.10
N LEU A 121 13.14 11.10 -11.18
CA LEU A 121 13.59 11.73 -12.43
C LEU A 121 14.23 13.10 -12.19
N GLN A 122 13.56 13.99 -11.46
CA GLN A 122 14.08 15.34 -11.19
C GLN A 122 15.36 15.32 -10.36
N ILE A 123 15.47 14.39 -9.40
CA ILE A 123 16.69 14.19 -8.61
C ILE A 123 17.83 13.70 -9.51
N ALA A 124 17.59 12.67 -10.33
CA ALA A 124 18.58 12.16 -11.28
C ALA A 124 19.08 13.24 -12.25
N LEU A 125 18.17 14.05 -12.80
CA LEU A 125 18.53 15.18 -13.66
C LEU A 125 19.38 16.23 -12.94
N LYS A 126 19.04 16.55 -11.69
CA LYS A 126 19.79 17.49 -10.86
C LYS A 126 21.21 16.98 -10.59
N ASP A 127 21.37 15.69 -10.35
CA ASP A 127 22.65 15.07 -10.01
C ASP A 127 23.48 14.71 -11.26
N GLY A 128 22.93 14.91 -12.46
CA GLY A 128 23.61 14.63 -13.74
C GLY A 128 23.53 13.17 -14.19
N GLU A 129 22.72 12.36 -13.50
CA GLU A 129 22.53 10.93 -13.74
C GLU A 129 21.55 10.70 -14.91
N LYS A 130 22.04 10.91 -16.13
CA LYS A 130 21.22 10.89 -17.35
C LYS A 130 20.54 9.54 -17.60
N GLU A 131 21.24 8.43 -17.36
CA GLU A 131 20.72 7.07 -17.62
C GLU A 131 19.56 6.73 -16.68
N GLU A 132 19.66 7.12 -15.41
CA GLU A 132 18.57 6.95 -14.44
C GLU A 132 17.38 7.86 -14.76
N ALA A 133 17.63 9.10 -15.18
CA ALA A 133 16.58 9.99 -15.65
C ALA A 133 15.82 9.40 -16.85
N GLU A 134 16.52 8.89 -17.86
CA GLU A 134 15.90 8.25 -19.02
C GLU A 134 15.08 7.01 -18.63
N HIS A 135 15.58 6.21 -17.69
CA HIS A 135 14.86 5.07 -17.12
C HIS A 135 13.52 5.49 -16.49
N TYR A 136 13.53 6.39 -15.50
CA TYR A 136 12.30 6.82 -14.84
C TYR A 136 11.31 7.49 -15.80
N PHE A 137 11.80 8.26 -16.77
CA PHE A 137 10.94 8.88 -17.79
C PHE A 137 10.24 7.84 -18.65
N LYS A 138 10.95 6.79 -19.08
CA LYS A 138 10.38 5.71 -19.89
C LYS A 138 9.32 4.94 -19.11
N GLU A 139 9.62 4.54 -17.88
CA GLU A 139 8.69 3.79 -17.03
C GLU A 139 7.43 4.61 -16.72
N MET A 140 7.59 5.91 -16.45
CA MET A 140 6.46 6.82 -16.26
C MET A 140 5.53 6.88 -17.49
N ASN A 141 6.09 7.01 -18.69
CA ASN A 141 5.29 7.00 -19.93
C ASN A 141 4.61 5.65 -20.16
N ALA A 142 5.31 4.54 -19.89
CA ALA A 142 4.73 3.21 -19.98
C ALA A 142 3.51 3.05 -19.06
N LEU A 143 3.58 3.57 -17.83
CA LEU A 143 2.42 3.60 -16.93
C LEU A 143 1.28 4.47 -17.47
N TYR A 144 1.56 5.68 -17.96
CA TYR A 144 0.53 6.55 -18.55
C TYR A 144 -0.19 5.94 -19.76
N ASP A 145 0.52 5.18 -20.59
CA ASP A 145 -0.07 4.57 -21.78
C ASP A 145 -0.97 3.35 -21.46
N ASN A 146 -0.84 2.77 -20.25
CA ASN A 146 -1.52 1.54 -19.84
C ASN A 146 -2.56 1.74 -18.71
N VAL A 147 -2.71 2.96 -18.17
CA VAL A 147 -3.68 3.34 -17.13
C VAL A 147 -4.71 4.31 -17.71
#